data_AF-A0A1D2X358-F1
#
_entry.id   AF-A0A1D2X358-F1
#
_cell.length_a   1.000
_cell.length_b   1.000
_cell.length_c   1.000
_cell.angle_alpha   90.00
_cell.angle_beta   90.00
_cell.angle_gamma   90.00
#
_symmetry.space_group_name_H-M   'P 1'
#
loop_
_entity.id
_entity.type
_entity.pdbx_description
1 polymer ?
#
loop_
_entity_poly.entity_id
_entity_poly.type
_entity_poly.pdbx_seq_one_letter_code
_entity_poly.pdbx_strand_id
1 'polypeptide(L)'
;MKNKKQKTRYIYYIEQKNKYRVSKTIDGKQNFYGLYDTLEEAEKVRDKLLEHNWSKEYYEKNLRKEDTSKKSEDMQYIYLVKDTSTYSISKQIKNKKYSFGRYKTIEEAKKARDELQAHDWSIDFYKKNYKQEQKKDKYILQQPNGKFTINKKINEKTLSFGTFNTIDEARKHRDFCQENNWNLNCRKNKRNNHVTEDEQHLKYIQHNKTREKYIVHKFIKNKNIHFGTYNTLEEAMKIRDMLVEHEWSMEYYEKNIKKELKSGAKYIIKNKHNSYAVKRHNSSMTFLSKTYPTLEEAVKVRDDMIKHNWDKEYYEKKYKNEDNKYLIKQPGGKYTVSRSINGKTLSFGTFNTLDEARKHRDFCQENNWDDTCRKTKRNNHVTKDKHLKYITHDKTKLKYVVHKMVNGKFTYFGTYNTLEEAMKIRDLLVEHEWDKEYYQQLKESK
;
A
#
# COMPACT_ATOMS: atom_id res chain seq x y z
N MET A 1 -19.17 30.03 -13.86
CA MET A 1 -18.19 29.24 -14.64
C MET A 1 -18.71 27.81 -14.81
N LYS A 2 -18.64 27.25 -16.02
CA LYS A 2 -19.27 25.97 -16.40
C LYS A 2 -18.37 24.79 -16.00
N ASN A 3 -18.82 24.02 -15.01
CA ASN A 3 -18.22 22.77 -14.52
C ASN A 3 -17.95 21.77 -15.67
N LYS A 4 -16.67 21.46 -15.91
CA LYS A 4 -16.21 20.27 -16.65
C LYS A 4 -15.74 19.21 -15.64
N LYS A 5 -16.69 18.66 -14.86
CA LYS A 5 -16.57 17.26 -14.40
C LYS A 5 -16.56 16.41 -15.66
N GLN A 6 -15.80 15.31 -15.71
CA GLN A 6 -16.10 14.22 -16.64
C GLN A 6 -17.59 13.90 -16.44
N LYS A 7 -18.41 14.42 -17.35
CA LYS A 7 -19.85 14.22 -17.31
C LYS A 7 -20.02 12.78 -17.73
N THR A 8 -20.09 11.89 -16.75
CA THR A 8 -21.00 10.74 -16.83
C THR A 8 -22.34 11.35 -17.20
N ARG A 9 -22.64 11.41 -18.51
CA ARG A 9 -23.81 12.09 -19.03
C ARG A 9 -25.01 11.56 -18.25
N TYR A 10 -25.89 12.45 -17.78
CA TYR A 10 -27.12 12.10 -17.05
C TYR A 10 -26.98 11.69 -15.57
N ILE A 11 -25.79 11.79 -14.95
CA ILE A 11 -25.60 11.58 -13.51
C ILE A 11 -25.16 12.87 -12.83
N TYR A 12 -25.78 13.20 -11.70
CA TYR A 12 -25.56 14.42 -10.93
C TYR A 12 -25.39 14.10 -9.46
N TYR A 13 -24.28 14.50 -8.85
CA TYR A 13 -24.11 14.38 -7.39
C TYR A 13 -24.93 15.46 -6.65
N ILE A 14 -25.67 15.05 -5.61
CA ILE A 14 -26.46 15.93 -4.74
C ILE A 14 -25.80 15.93 -3.36
N GLU A 15 -25.02 16.96 -3.10
CA GLU A 15 -24.19 17.11 -1.90
C GLU A 15 -25.00 17.10 -0.60
N GLN A 16 -26.13 17.82 -0.55
CA GLN A 16 -27.01 17.87 0.64
C GLN A 16 -27.54 16.51 1.09
N LYS A 17 -27.58 15.53 0.18
CA LYS A 17 -28.09 14.18 0.45
C LYS A 17 -27.01 13.11 0.39
N ASN A 18 -25.77 13.48 0.06
CA ASN A 18 -24.67 12.58 -0.24
C ASN A 18 -25.09 11.42 -1.18
N LYS A 19 -25.76 11.75 -2.29
CA LYS A 19 -26.34 10.77 -3.23
C LYS A 19 -26.13 11.18 -4.68
N TYR A 20 -26.15 10.20 -5.58
CA TYR A 20 -26.08 10.39 -7.02
C TYR A 20 -27.47 10.32 -7.64
N ARG A 21 -27.84 11.33 -8.43
CA ARG A 21 -29.11 11.43 -9.16
C ARG A 21 -28.92 11.05 -10.61
N VAL A 22 -29.73 10.13 -11.11
CA VAL A 22 -29.83 9.84 -12.54
C VAL A 22 -31.00 10.63 -13.13
N SER A 23 -30.74 11.52 -14.10
CA SER A 23 -31.79 12.29 -14.78
C SER A 23 -31.42 12.67 -16.22
N LYS A 24 -32.43 12.73 -17.11
CA LYS A 24 -32.26 13.10 -18.52
C LYS A 24 -33.39 13.99 -19.01
N THR A 25 -33.06 15.00 -19.82
CA THR A 25 -34.04 15.82 -20.52
C THR A 25 -34.50 15.12 -21.81
N ILE A 26 -35.81 14.93 -21.95
CA ILE A 26 -36.47 14.34 -23.13
C ILE A 26 -37.60 15.32 -23.51
N ASP A 27 -37.61 15.81 -24.74
CA ASP A 27 -38.59 16.78 -25.25
C ASP A 27 -38.74 18.03 -24.37
N GLY A 28 -37.60 18.57 -23.91
CA GLY A 28 -37.55 19.74 -23.03
C GLY A 28 -37.96 19.48 -21.57
N LYS A 29 -38.44 18.28 -21.22
CA LYS A 29 -38.82 17.90 -19.85
C LYS A 29 -37.73 17.07 -19.18
N GLN A 30 -37.34 17.45 -17.95
CA GLN A 30 -36.37 16.69 -17.16
C GLN A 30 -37.05 15.48 -16.50
N ASN A 31 -36.67 14.27 -16.91
CA ASN A 31 -37.10 13.02 -16.31
C ASN A 31 -36.09 12.56 -15.25
N PHE A 32 -36.60 12.12 -14.10
CA PHE A 32 -35.82 11.67 -12.95
C PHE A 32 -35.99 10.18 -12.71
N TYR A 33 -34.87 9.48 -12.54
CA TYR A 33 -34.80 8.01 -12.49
C TYR A 33 -34.08 7.51 -11.22
N GLY A 34 -34.25 8.19 -10.08
CA GLY A 34 -33.79 7.69 -8.78
C GLY A 34 -32.57 8.41 -8.17
N LEU A 35 -32.36 8.15 -6.88
CA LEU A 35 -31.19 8.58 -6.09
C LEU A 35 -30.46 7.34 -5.57
N TYR A 36 -29.16 7.29 -5.78
CA TYR A 36 -28.28 6.16 -5.50
C TYR A 36 -27.20 6.56 -4.50
N ASP A 37 -26.76 5.61 -3.67
CA ASP A 37 -25.77 5.88 -2.63
C ASP A 37 -24.36 5.95 -3.21
N THR A 38 -24.10 5.19 -4.27
CA THR A 38 -22.79 5.17 -4.94
C THR A 38 -22.88 5.62 -6.40
N LEU A 39 -21.75 6.08 -6.94
CA LEU A 39 -21.64 6.41 -8.36
C LEU A 39 -21.88 5.18 -9.24
N GLU A 40 -21.31 4.03 -8.86
CA GLU A 40 -21.39 2.78 -9.61
C GLU A 40 -22.84 2.29 -9.79
N GLU A 41 -23.67 2.40 -8.75
CA GLU A 41 -25.11 2.11 -8.84
C GLU A 41 -25.82 3.03 -9.83
N ALA A 42 -25.54 4.35 -9.75
CA ALA A 42 -26.10 5.32 -10.67
C ALA A 42 -25.66 5.07 -12.13
N GLU A 43 -24.43 4.59 -12.34
CA GLU A 43 -23.93 4.21 -13.66
C GLU A 43 -24.62 2.97 -14.22
N LYS A 44 -24.79 1.91 -13.41
CA LYS A 44 -25.52 0.71 -13.82
C LYS A 44 -26.95 1.04 -14.25
N VAL A 45 -27.64 1.91 -13.50
CA VAL A 45 -28.99 2.34 -13.88
C VAL A 45 -28.98 3.21 -15.13
N ARG A 46 -28.03 4.16 -15.24
CA ARG A 46 -27.85 4.97 -16.46
C ARG A 46 -27.65 4.09 -17.69
N ASP A 47 -26.81 3.07 -17.61
CA ASP A 47 -26.44 2.23 -18.76
C ASP A 47 -27.62 1.35 -19.20
N LYS A 48 -28.34 0.74 -18.25
CA LYS A 48 -29.60 0.05 -18.55
C LYS A 48 -30.66 0.98 -19.17
N LEU A 49 -30.74 2.23 -18.71
CA LEU A 49 -31.64 3.23 -19.30
C LEU A 49 -31.19 3.64 -20.71
N LEU A 50 -29.88 3.72 -20.98
CA LEU A 50 -29.36 4.00 -22.32
C LEU A 50 -29.75 2.90 -23.32
N GLU A 51 -29.60 1.64 -22.93
CA GLU A 51 -30.01 0.48 -23.74
C GLU A 51 -31.50 0.49 -24.09
N HIS A 52 -32.34 0.99 -23.18
CA HIS A 52 -33.79 1.04 -23.34
C HIS A 52 -34.31 2.42 -23.74
N ASN A 53 -33.48 3.24 -24.40
CA ASN A 53 -33.83 4.56 -24.91
C ASN A 53 -34.50 5.47 -23.86
N TRP A 54 -34.12 5.32 -22.59
CA TRP A 54 -34.63 6.07 -21.45
C TRP A 54 -36.14 5.93 -21.21
N SER A 55 -36.71 4.79 -21.59
CA SER A 55 -38.13 4.47 -21.35
C SER A 55 -38.48 4.56 -19.87
N LYS A 56 -39.40 5.48 -19.54
CA LYS A 56 -39.93 5.65 -18.17
C LYS A 56 -40.69 4.41 -17.72
N GLU A 57 -41.41 3.77 -18.63
CA GLU A 57 -42.14 2.53 -18.35
C GLU A 57 -41.17 1.39 -17.98
N TYR A 58 -40.07 1.24 -18.72
CA TYR A 58 -39.03 0.26 -18.41
C TYR A 58 -38.43 0.48 -17.01
N TYR A 59 -38.12 1.74 -16.67
CA TYR A 59 -37.62 2.09 -15.34
C TYR A 59 -38.62 1.71 -14.23
N GLU A 60 -39.88 2.12 -14.37
CA GLU A 60 -40.91 1.88 -13.36
C GLU A 60 -41.21 0.38 -13.19
N LYS A 61 -41.18 -0.39 -14.28
CA LYS A 61 -41.51 -1.82 -14.27
C LYS A 61 -40.36 -2.70 -13.79
N ASN A 62 -39.13 -2.41 -14.21
CA ASN A 62 -37.98 -3.30 -14.00
C ASN A 62 -37.00 -2.74 -12.95
N LEU A 63 -36.57 -1.48 -13.08
CA LEU A 63 -35.49 -0.94 -12.25
C LEU A 63 -35.96 -0.44 -10.89
N ARG A 64 -37.07 0.29 -10.84
CA ARG A 64 -37.62 0.84 -9.59
C ARG A 64 -38.09 -0.27 -8.66
N LYS A 65 -38.61 -1.37 -9.22
CA LYS A 65 -39.00 -2.56 -8.44
C LYS A 65 -37.77 -3.32 -7.94
N GLU A 66 -36.73 -3.47 -8.75
CA GLU A 66 -35.45 -4.03 -8.29
C GLU A 66 -34.88 -3.21 -7.12
N ASP A 67 -34.83 -1.88 -7.21
CA ASP A 67 -34.30 -1.02 -6.15
C ASP A 67 -35.14 -1.06 -4.88
N THR A 68 -36.47 -1.03 -4.99
CA THR A 68 -37.35 -1.09 -3.82
C THR A 68 -37.37 -2.48 -3.18
N SER A 69 -37.33 -3.55 -3.99
CA SER A 69 -37.22 -4.93 -3.49
C SER A 69 -35.88 -5.17 -2.81
N LYS A 70 -34.77 -4.81 -3.45
CA LYS A 70 -33.42 -5.00 -2.90
C LYS A 70 -33.21 -4.17 -1.64
N LYS A 71 -33.69 -2.92 -1.59
CA LYS A 71 -33.64 -2.10 -0.38
C LYS A 71 -34.54 -2.63 0.74
N SER A 72 -35.66 -3.25 0.39
CA SER A 72 -36.57 -3.90 1.35
C SER A 72 -35.95 -5.16 1.94
N GLU A 73 -35.27 -5.98 1.13
CA GLU A 73 -34.53 -7.16 1.59
C GLU A 73 -33.30 -6.75 2.43
N ASP A 74 -32.53 -5.77 1.96
CA ASP A 74 -31.33 -5.27 2.64
C ASP A 74 -31.63 -4.59 3.99
N MET A 75 -32.86 -4.13 4.21
CA MET A 75 -33.30 -3.55 5.47
C MET A 75 -34.22 -4.48 6.26
N GLN A 76 -34.44 -5.71 5.77
CA GLN A 76 -35.29 -6.65 6.47
C GLN A 76 -34.74 -6.88 7.89
N TYR A 77 -35.60 -6.66 8.89
CA TYR A 77 -35.29 -6.76 10.31
C TYR A 77 -34.37 -5.68 10.91
N ILE A 78 -33.94 -4.68 10.14
CA ILE A 78 -33.09 -3.57 10.60
C ILE A 78 -33.90 -2.27 10.67
N TYR A 79 -33.83 -1.58 11.82
CA TYR A 79 -34.63 -0.39 12.09
C TYR A 79 -33.73 0.73 12.63
N LEU A 80 -33.86 1.95 12.10
CA LEU A 80 -33.16 3.12 12.63
C LEU A 80 -33.86 3.63 13.91
N VAL A 81 -33.14 3.65 15.03
CA VAL A 81 -33.57 4.20 16.32
C VAL A 81 -33.21 5.68 16.36
N LYS A 82 -34.19 6.54 16.05
CA LYS A 82 -34.00 7.98 15.86
C LYS A 82 -33.29 8.68 17.03
N ASP A 83 -33.63 8.35 18.26
CA ASP A 83 -33.11 9.05 19.46
C ASP A 83 -31.62 8.86 19.68
N THR A 84 -31.05 7.78 19.14
CA THR A 84 -29.63 7.41 19.36
C THR A 84 -28.83 7.40 18.07
N SER A 85 -29.47 7.63 16.92
CA SER A 85 -28.88 7.44 15.59
C SER A 85 -28.22 6.07 15.42
N THR A 86 -28.79 5.01 16.03
CA THR A 86 -28.30 3.63 15.93
C THR A 86 -29.26 2.74 15.16
N TYR A 87 -28.77 1.62 14.64
CA TYR A 87 -29.56 0.62 13.92
C TYR A 87 -29.85 -0.56 14.84
N SER A 88 -31.12 -0.86 15.09
CA SER A 88 -31.56 -2.00 15.90
C SER A 88 -31.99 -3.15 15.00
N ILE A 89 -31.59 -4.36 15.35
CA ILE A 89 -32.08 -5.58 14.69
C ILE A 89 -33.24 -6.17 15.51
N SER A 90 -34.38 -6.46 14.89
CA SER A 90 -35.48 -7.16 15.55
C SER A 90 -36.26 -8.07 14.63
N LYS A 91 -36.65 -9.26 15.13
CA LYS A 91 -37.42 -10.25 14.37
C LYS A 91 -38.47 -10.92 15.26
N GLN A 92 -39.60 -11.27 14.67
CA GLN A 92 -40.65 -12.05 15.32
C GLN A 92 -40.40 -13.55 15.13
N ILE A 93 -40.31 -14.30 16.23
CA ILE A 93 -40.07 -15.75 16.25
C ILE A 93 -41.13 -16.37 17.16
N LYS A 94 -41.96 -17.29 16.63
CA LYS A 94 -43.06 -17.94 17.38
C LYS A 94 -43.94 -16.92 18.14
N ASN A 95 -44.41 -15.88 17.43
CA ASN A 95 -45.24 -14.79 17.97
C ASN A 95 -44.61 -13.92 19.08
N LYS A 96 -43.29 -14.03 19.32
CA LYS A 96 -42.55 -13.15 20.22
C LYS A 96 -41.56 -12.29 19.44
N LYS A 97 -41.53 -10.98 19.71
CA LYS A 97 -40.56 -10.06 19.11
C LYS A 97 -39.26 -10.10 19.90
N TYR A 98 -38.15 -10.42 19.24
CA TYR A 98 -36.81 -10.41 19.82
C TYR A 98 -36.00 -9.25 19.26
N SER A 99 -35.21 -8.60 20.12
CA SER A 99 -34.21 -7.59 19.73
C SER A 99 -32.82 -8.20 19.85
N PHE A 100 -32.01 -8.06 18.80
CA PHE A 100 -30.69 -8.65 18.67
C PHE A 100 -29.56 -7.59 18.74
N GLY A 101 -29.80 -6.51 19.49
CA GLY A 101 -28.83 -5.46 19.75
C GLY A 101 -29.00 -4.21 18.88
N ARG A 102 -28.16 -3.22 19.18
CA ARG A 102 -28.07 -1.93 18.49
C ARG A 102 -26.65 -1.73 17.99
N TYR A 103 -26.52 -1.22 16.77
CA TYR A 103 -25.27 -1.07 16.03
C TYR A 103 -25.12 0.39 15.61
N LYS A 104 -23.88 0.88 15.52
CA LYS A 104 -23.65 2.30 15.22
C LYS A 104 -23.86 2.58 13.74
N THR A 105 -23.45 1.65 12.89
CA THR A 105 -23.58 1.78 11.44
C THR A 105 -24.55 0.74 10.87
N ILE A 106 -25.03 1.01 9.66
CA ILE A 106 -25.93 0.10 8.94
C ILE A 106 -25.17 -1.15 8.48
N GLU A 107 -23.89 -1.03 8.16
CA GLU A 107 -23.02 -2.13 7.74
C GLU A 107 -22.80 -3.14 8.88
N GLU A 108 -22.56 -2.64 10.10
CA GLU A 108 -22.48 -3.48 11.31
C GLU A 108 -23.80 -4.23 11.54
N ALA A 109 -24.94 -3.53 11.41
CA ALA A 109 -26.25 -4.14 11.55
C ALA A 109 -26.53 -5.20 10.46
N LYS A 110 -26.15 -4.93 9.21
CA LYS A 110 -26.29 -5.90 8.09
C LYS A 110 -25.48 -7.15 8.36
N LYS A 111 -24.19 -7.00 8.70
CA LYS A 111 -23.31 -8.13 9.02
C LYS A 111 -23.89 -8.99 10.16
N ALA A 112 -24.31 -8.36 11.25
CA ALA A 112 -24.90 -9.08 12.38
C ALA A 112 -26.23 -9.75 12.02
N ARG A 113 -27.08 -9.11 11.20
CA ARG A 113 -28.31 -9.72 10.67
C ARG A 113 -28.00 -10.95 9.83
N ASP A 114 -27.02 -10.87 8.93
CA ASP A 114 -26.65 -11.96 8.03
C ASP A 114 -26.10 -13.16 8.81
N GLU A 115 -25.29 -12.90 9.84
CA GLU A 115 -24.83 -13.94 10.77
C GLU A 115 -25.99 -14.58 11.54
N LEU A 116 -26.97 -13.80 12.02
CA LEU A 116 -28.17 -14.33 12.66
C LEU A 116 -28.99 -15.17 11.69
N GLN A 117 -29.15 -14.72 10.44
CA GLN A 117 -29.89 -15.42 9.41
C GLN A 117 -29.23 -16.74 9.02
N ALA A 118 -27.90 -16.77 8.90
CA ALA A 118 -27.13 -17.98 8.65
C ALA A 118 -27.24 -19.03 9.77
N HIS A 119 -27.65 -18.61 10.97
CA HIS A 119 -27.88 -19.48 12.13
C HIS A 119 -29.37 -19.57 12.51
N ASP A 120 -30.26 -19.42 11.53
CA ASP A 120 -31.72 -19.53 11.68
C ASP A 120 -32.30 -18.68 12.81
N TRP A 121 -31.67 -17.53 13.08
CA TRP A 121 -32.02 -16.62 14.15
C TRP A 121 -32.01 -17.30 15.54
N SER A 122 -31.11 -18.27 15.73
CA SER A 122 -30.94 -18.99 16.98
C SER A 122 -30.65 -18.04 18.14
N ILE A 123 -31.57 -18.01 19.11
CA ILE A 123 -31.47 -17.16 20.30
C ILE A 123 -30.25 -17.57 21.14
N ASP A 124 -29.91 -18.86 21.17
CA ASP A 124 -28.77 -19.36 21.94
C ASP A 124 -27.44 -19.02 21.26
N PHE A 125 -27.38 -19.09 19.92
CA PHE A 125 -26.26 -18.59 19.15
C PHE A 125 -26.01 -17.10 19.44
N TYR A 126 -27.07 -16.28 19.34
CA TYR A 126 -26.98 -14.85 19.66
C TYR A 126 -26.53 -14.62 21.10
N LYS A 127 -27.15 -15.28 22.09
CA LYS A 127 -26.76 -15.12 23.50
C LYS A 127 -25.32 -15.53 23.74
N LYS A 128 -24.81 -16.57 23.07
CA LYS A 128 -23.42 -17.01 23.20
C LYS A 128 -22.45 -15.98 22.62
N ASN A 129 -22.70 -15.52 21.40
CA ASN A 129 -21.80 -14.58 20.69
C ASN A 129 -21.90 -13.16 21.23
N TYR A 130 -23.12 -12.65 21.45
CA TYR A 130 -23.34 -11.32 22.01
C TYR A 130 -22.76 -11.17 23.41
N LYS A 131 -22.92 -12.19 24.27
CA LYS A 131 -22.24 -12.19 25.58
C LYS A 131 -20.73 -12.28 25.43
N GLN A 132 -20.21 -12.98 24.42
CA GLN A 132 -18.77 -12.99 24.14
C GLN A 132 -18.29 -11.61 23.65
N GLU A 133 -19.01 -10.91 22.79
CA GLU A 133 -18.65 -9.57 22.33
C GLU A 133 -18.73 -8.52 23.42
N GLN A 134 -19.77 -8.51 24.24
CA GLN A 134 -19.81 -7.64 25.42
C GLN A 134 -18.68 -7.95 26.42
N LYS A 135 -18.29 -9.22 26.55
CA LYS A 135 -17.09 -9.60 27.31
C LYS A 135 -15.80 -9.14 26.62
N LYS A 136 -15.74 -9.12 25.28
CA LYS A 136 -14.62 -8.60 24.49
C LYS A 136 -14.45 -7.09 24.62
N ASP A 137 -15.38 -6.35 25.20
CA ASP A 137 -15.20 -4.92 25.52
C ASP A 137 -15.20 -4.64 27.02
N LYS A 138 -15.10 -5.71 27.83
CA LYS A 138 -14.91 -5.59 29.27
C LYS A 138 -13.67 -4.72 29.54
N TYR A 139 -13.86 -3.75 30.44
CA TYR A 139 -12.88 -2.72 30.83
C TYR A 139 -12.67 -1.59 29.82
N ILE A 140 -13.30 -1.59 28.64
CA ILE A 140 -13.18 -0.52 27.66
C ILE A 140 -14.41 0.39 27.76
N LEU A 141 -14.18 1.68 27.96
CA LEU A 141 -15.22 2.71 28.04
C LEU A 141 -15.01 3.72 26.91
N GLN A 142 -16.04 3.95 26.11
CA GLN A 142 -16.03 5.02 25.12
C GLN A 142 -16.30 6.36 25.81
N GLN A 143 -15.41 7.32 25.59
CA GLN A 143 -15.49 8.68 26.12
C GLN A 143 -16.34 9.58 25.20
N PRO A 144 -16.89 10.71 25.70
CA PRO A 144 -17.68 11.64 24.89
C PRO A 144 -16.95 12.20 23.67
N ASN A 145 -15.61 12.29 23.73
CA ASN A 145 -14.76 12.72 22.61
C ASN A 145 -14.48 11.62 21.57
N GLY A 146 -15.18 10.48 21.65
CA GLY A 146 -15.03 9.35 20.74
C GLY A 146 -13.88 8.40 21.06
N LYS A 147 -12.98 8.75 21.99
CA LYS A 147 -11.83 7.90 22.38
C LYS A 147 -12.25 6.72 23.27
N PHE A 148 -11.40 5.71 23.37
CA PHE A 148 -11.64 4.50 24.16
C PHE A 148 -10.64 4.39 25.31
N THR A 149 -11.14 4.36 26.54
CA THR A 149 -10.32 4.23 27.77
C THR A 149 -10.41 2.84 28.35
N ILE A 150 -9.28 2.26 28.75
CA ILE A 150 -9.24 0.97 29.45
C ILE A 150 -9.15 1.21 30.96
N ASN A 151 -10.17 0.82 31.71
CA ASN A 151 -10.26 1.01 33.16
C ASN A 151 -10.56 -0.33 33.86
N LYS A 152 -9.76 -0.70 34.87
CA LYS A 152 -9.99 -1.91 35.68
C LYS A 152 -9.85 -1.60 37.17
N LYS A 153 -10.76 -2.15 37.99
CA LYS A 153 -10.72 -2.09 39.45
C LYS A 153 -9.72 -3.12 39.98
N ILE A 154 -8.69 -2.67 40.69
CA ILE A 154 -7.67 -3.49 41.36
C ILE A 154 -7.51 -2.95 42.78
N ASN A 155 -7.70 -3.79 43.79
CA ASN A 155 -7.68 -3.40 45.21
C ASN A 155 -8.57 -2.17 45.48
N GLU A 156 -9.82 -2.28 45.02
CA GLU A 156 -10.87 -1.25 45.12
C GLU A 156 -10.63 0.06 44.36
N LYS A 157 -9.42 0.29 43.83
CA LYS A 157 -9.09 1.47 43.05
C LYS A 157 -9.28 1.20 41.56
N THR A 158 -9.99 2.09 40.87
CA THR A 158 -10.09 2.05 39.41
C THR A 158 -8.82 2.62 38.79
N LEU A 159 -8.05 1.78 38.11
CA LEU A 159 -6.83 2.17 37.41
C LEU A 159 -7.10 2.30 35.91
N SER A 160 -6.61 3.39 35.31
CA SER A 160 -6.63 3.61 33.86
C SER A 160 -5.34 3.12 33.21
N PHE A 161 -5.48 2.22 32.24
CA PHE A 161 -4.39 1.54 31.53
C PHE A 161 -4.06 2.16 30.18
N GLY A 162 -4.87 3.09 29.68
CA GLY A 162 -4.65 3.73 28.38
C GLY A 162 -5.90 4.44 27.86
N THR A 163 -5.68 5.34 26.90
CA THR A 163 -6.73 5.98 26.09
C THR A 163 -6.31 5.85 24.64
N PHE A 164 -7.20 5.35 23.79
CA PHE A 164 -6.94 4.97 22.40
C PHE A 164 -7.93 5.65 21.47
N ASN A 165 -7.56 5.82 20.20
CA ASN A 165 -8.42 6.49 19.24
C ASN A 165 -9.46 5.54 18.65
N THR A 166 -9.14 4.24 18.57
CA THR A 166 -10.03 3.21 18.05
C THR A 166 -10.34 2.14 19.10
N ILE A 167 -11.46 1.43 18.92
CA ILE A 167 -11.84 0.33 19.80
C ILE A 167 -10.88 -0.85 19.68
N ASP A 168 -10.34 -1.10 18.48
CA ASP A 168 -9.44 -2.23 18.24
C ASP A 168 -8.06 -2.02 18.87
N GLU A 169 -7.54 -0.79 18.88
CA GLU A 169 -6.36 -0.43 19.67
C GLU A 169 -6.59 -0.70 21.16
N ALA A 170 -7.75 -0.26 21.68
CA ALA A 170 -8.11 -0.50 23.07
C ALA A 170 -8.26 -2.00 23.39
N ARG A 171 -8.82 -2.79 22.46
CA ARG A 171 -8.94 -4.25 22.60
C ARG A 171 -7.58 -4.92 22.66
N LYS A 172 -6.70 -4.63 21.69
CA LYS A 172 -5.33 -5.16 21.64
C LYS A 172 -4.57 -4.85 22.93
N HIS A 173 -4.62 -3.61 23.41
CA HIS A 173 -3.93 -3.23 24.64
C HIS A 173 -4.56 -3.84 25.90
N ARG A 174 -5.89 -3.99 25.93
CA ARG A 174 -6.60 -4.67 27.02
C ARG A 174 -6.24 -6.14 27.09
N ASP A 175 -6.15 -6.83 25.95
CA ASP A 175 -5.74 -8.23 25.86
C ASP A 175 -4.30 -8.41 26.37
N PHE A 176 -3.38 -7.53 25.93
CA PHE A 176 -2.01 -7.48 26.48
C PHE A 176 -1.98 -7.26 27.99
N CYS A 177 -2.79 -6.32 28.51
CA CYS A 177 -2.90 -6.10 29.95
C CYS A 177 -3.42 -7.37 30.66
N GLN A 178 -4.39 -8.07 30.06
CA GLN A 178 -4.96 -9.28 30.63
C GLN A 178 -3.97 -10.44 30.68
N GLU A 179 -3.23 -10.68 29.61
CA GLU A 179 -2.15 -11.68 29.55
C GLU A 179 -1.04 -11.40 30.57
N ASN A 180 -0.77 -10.13 30.85
CA ASN A 180 0.25 -9.70 31.81
C ASN A 180 -0.31 -9.47 33.22
N ASN A 181 -1.45 -10.09 33.56
CA ASN A 181 -2.11 -10.00 34.86
C ASN A 181 -2.32 -8.55 35.35
N TRP A 182 -2.51 -7.63 34.41
CA TRP A 182 -2.74 -6.21 34.66
C TRP A 182 -1.62 -5.53 35.46
N ASN A 183 -0.38 -5.98 35.27
CA ASN A 183 0.80 -5.39 35.87
C ASN A 183 0.90 -3.89 35.53
N LEU A 184 1.33 -3.05 36.49
CA LEU A 184 1.53 -1.61 36.31
C LEU A 184 2.49 -1.26 35.16
N ASN A 185 3.34 -2.19 34.73
CA ASN A 185 4.17 -2.01 33.53
C ASN A 185 3.35 -1.82 32.25
N CYS A 186 2.12 -2.35 32.17
CA CYS A 186 1.19 -2.08 31.07
C CYS A 186 0.77 -0.59 31.00
N ARG A 187 0.93 0.17 32.09
CA ARG A 187 0.62 1.61 32.18
C ARG A 187 1.78 2.49 31.71
N LYS A 188 3.02 2.01 31.80
CA LYS A 188 4.24 2.80 31.57
C LYS A 188 4.53 3.06 30.08
N ASN A 189 3.87 2.36 29.16
CA ASN A 189 3.96 2.64 27.72
C ASN A 189 3.29 3.95 27.28
N LYS A 190 2.75 4.76 28.20
CA LYS A 190 2.11 6.05 27.86
C LYS A 190 3.08 7.16 27.41
N ARG A 191 4.38 7.06 27.68
CA ARG A 191 5.31 8.20 27.46
C ARG A 191 6.19 8.09 26.22
N ASN A 192 6.39 6.91 25.65
CA ASN A 192 7.14 6.76 24.40
C ASN A 192 6.30 5.94 23.42
N ASN A 193 5.87 6.64 22.37
CA ASN A 193 5.28 6.14 21.13
C ASN A 193 3.85 5.60 21.19
N HIS A 194 2.97 6.35 20.50
CA HIS A 194 1.98 5.74 19.62
C HIS A 194 2.75 4.78 18.69
N VAL A 195 2.93 3.54 19.12
CA VAL A 195 3.44 2.49 18.25
C VAL A 195 2.31 2.28 17.24
N THR A 196 2.38 2.98 16.11
CA THR A 196 1.54 2.71 14.95
C THR A 196 1.68 1.24 14.57
N GLU A 197 0.73 0.66 13.83
CA GLU A 197 0.91 -0.73 13.33
C GLU A 197 2.27 -0.88 12.64
N ASP A 198 2.72 0.15 11.92
CA ASP A 198 4.06 0.27 11.32
C ASP A 198 5.21 0.09 12.33
N GLU A 199 5.09 0.63 13.54
CA GLU A 199 6.11 0.49 14.59
C GLU A 199 6.00 -0.84 15.36
N GLN A 200 4.84 -1.53 15.35
CA GLN A 200 4.76 -2.89 15.88
C GLN A 200 5.64 -3.83 15.06
N HIS A 201 5.75 -3.58 13.76
CA HIS A 201 6.69 -4.27 12.87
C HIS A 201 8.16 -3.91 13.14
N LEU A 202 8.47 -2.97 14.04
CA LEU A 202 9.84 -2.68 14.45
C LEU A 202 10.17 -3.26 15.83
N LYS A 203 9.22 -3.96 16.46
CA LYS A 203 9.47 -4.66 17.72
C LYS A 203 10.66 -5.61 17.53
N TYR A 204 11.66 -5.46 18.41
CA TYR A 204 12.95 -6.19 18.40
C TYR A 204 13.98 -5.73 17.36
N ILE A 205 13.72 -4.64 16.63
CA ILE A 205 14.65 -4.06 15.67
C ILE A 205 15.04 -2.66 16.14
N GLN A 206 16.33 -2.41 16.27
CA GLN A 206 16.89 -1.11 16.62
C GLN A 206 17.71 -0.55 15.46
N HIS A 207 17.39 0.65 15.00
CA HIS A 207 18.21 1.35 14.02
C HIS A 207 19.41 2.04 14.70
N ASN A 208 20.61 1.56 14.41
CA ASN A 208 21.87 2.20 14.78
C ASN A 208 22.19 3.28 13.74
N LYS A 209 21.79 4.52 14.03
CA LYS A 209 21.94 5.67 13.13
C LYS A 209 23.41 5.98 12.80
N THR A 210 24.35 5.75 13.71
CA THR A 210 25.77 6.05 13.50
C THR A 210 26.40 5.12 12.45
N ARG A 211 25.94 3.88 12.38
CA ARG A 211 26.46 2.87 11.44
C ARG A 211 25.55 2.63 10.25
N GLU A 212 24.40 3.29 10.21
CA GLU A 212 23.31 3.06 9.24
C GLU A 212 22.96 1.56 9.13
N LYS A 213 22.75 0.91 10.28
CA LYS A 213 22.47 -0.52 10.36
C LYS A 213 21.33 -0.86 11.31
N TYR A 214 20.67 -1.97 11.06
CA TYR A 214 19.54 -2.45 11.85
C TYR A 214 19.94 -3.64 12.72
N ILE A 215 19.70 -3.56 14.02
CA ILE A 215 20.10 -4.54 15.03
C ILE A 215 18.87 -5.32 15.46
N VAL A 216 18.87 -6.64 15.25
CA VAL A 216 17.80 -7.52 15.75
C VAL A 216 18.19 -8.04 17.14
N HIS A 217 17.38 -7.75 18.16
CA HIS A 217 17.67 -8.15 19.54
C HIS A 217 16.40 -8.42 20.36
N LYS A 218 16.49 -9.32 21.34
CA LYS A 218 15.37 -9.63 22.25
C LYS A 218 15.85 -9.93 23.67
N PHE A 219 15.10 -9.46 24.66
CA PHE A 219 15.29 -9.84 26.06
C PHE A 219 14.75 -11.26 26.31
N ILE A 220 15.64 -12.19 26.66
CA ILE A 220 15.32 -13.58 27.02
C ILE A 220 15.96 -13.86 28.38
N LYS A 221 15.17 -14.26 29.38
CA LYS A 221 15.63 -14.53 30.76
C LYS A 221 16.48 -13.37 31.33
N ASN A 222 15.97 -12.14 31.22
CA ASN A 222 16.62 -10.89 31.65
C ASN A 222 17.97 -10.56 30.96
N LYS A 223 18.35 -11.27 29.89
CA LYS A 223 19.52 -10.96 29.08
C LYS A 223 19.08 -10.45 27.71
N ASN A 224 19.67 -9.35 27.25
CA ASN A 224 19.45 -8.86 25.90
C ASN A 224 20.30 -9.68 24.91
N ILE A 225 19.66 -10.53 24.12
CA ILE A 225 20.31 -11.40 23.14
C ILE A 225 20.32 -10.69 21.78
N HIS A 226 21.50 -10.57 21.18
CA HIS A 226 21.72 -9.93 19.88
C HIS A 226 21.80 -10.99 18.77
N PHE A 227 20.87 -10.92 17.81
CA PHE A 227 20.73 -11.84 16.69
C PHE A 227 21.31 -11.28 15.38
N GLY A 228 22.29 -10.38 15.47
CA GLY A 228 22.99 -9.84 14.32
C GLY A 228 22.55 -8.43 13.91
N THR A 229 23.36 -7.89 13.00
CA THR A 229 23.25 -6.52 12.50
C THR A 229 23.17 -6.56 10.96
N TYR A 230 22.18 -5.87 10.41
CA TYR A 230 21.75 -5.95 9.01
C TYR A 230 21.87 -4.59 8.32
N ASN A 231 22.03 -4.58 7.00
CA ASN A 231 22.23 -3.34 6.26
C ASN A 231 20.91 -2.66 5.92
N THR A 232 19.84 -3.44 5.72
CA THR A 232 18.51 -2.91 5.41
C THR A 232 17.50 -3.27 6.51
N LEU A 233 16.44 -2.48 6.61
CA LEU A 233 15.33 -2.75 7.51
C LEU A 233 14.62 -4.05 7.12
N GLU A 234 14.44 -4.28 5.82
CA GLU A 234 13.78 -5.47 5.27
C GLU A 234 14.52 -6.76 5.64
N GLU A 235 15.85 -6.79 5.55
CA GLU A 235 16.67 -7.91 6.01
C GLU A 235 16.44 -8.18 7.50
N ALA A 236 16.49 -7.14 8.34
CA ALA A 236 16.27 -7.25 9.77
C ALA A 236 14.86 -7.77 10.11
N MET A 237 13.84 -7.30 9.36
CA MET A 237 12.46 -7.76 9.49
C MET A 237 12.31 -9.23 9.16
N LYS A 238 12.87 -9.68 8.03
CA LYS A 238 12.85 -11.08 7.62
C LYS A 238 13.50 -11.99 8.67
N ILE A 239 14.67 -11.60 9.18
CA ILE A 239 15.33 -12.36 10.25
C ILE A 239 14.47 -12.39 11.52
N ARG A 240 13.95 -11.25 11.94
CA ARG A 240 13.06 -11.16 13.11
C ARG A 240 11.83 -12.06 12.95
N ASP A 241 11.19 -12.09 11.79
CA ASP A 241 9.99 -12.92 11.57
C ASP A 241 10.31 -14.41 11.67
N MET A 242 11.41 -14.85 11.05
CA MET A 242 11.88 -16.23 11.21
C MET A 242 12.20 -16.58 12.67
N LEU A 243 12.77 -15.64 13.43
CA LEU A 243 13.01 -15.83 14.87
C LEU A 243 11.70 -15.87 15.66
N VAL A 244 10.70 -15.05 15.33
CA VAL A 244 9.38 -15.08 15.99
C VAL A 244 8.68 -16.42 15.78
N GLU A 245 8.68 -16.91 14.54
CA GLU A 245 8.10 -18.21 14.15
C GLU A 245 8.75 -19.38 14.91
N HIS A 246 10.06 -19.29 15.16
CA HIS A 246 10.83 -20.34 15.87
C HIS A 246 11.07 -20.00 17.35
N GLU A 247 10.15 -19.24 17.95
CA GLU A 247 10.15 -18.88 19.38
C GLU A 247 11.47 -18.29 19.90
N TRP A 248 12.24 -17.67 19.01
CA TRP A 248 13.56 -17.10 19.27
C TRP A 248 14.61 -18.13 19.70
N SER A 249 14.51 -19.36 19.18
CA SER A 249 15.48 -20.43 19.40
C SER A 249 16.88 -20.04 18.92
N MET A 250 17.84 -19.97 19.86
CA MET A 250 19.24 -19.71 19.55
C MET A 250 19.87 -20.80 18.69
N GLU A 251 19.47 -22.06 18.89
CA GLU A 251 19.96 -23.19 18.09
C GLU A 251 19.53 -23.03 16.63
N TYR A 252 18.26 -22.67 16.40
CA TYR A 252 17.74 -22.41 15.06
C TYR A 252 18.48 -21.26 14.39
N TYR A 253 18.69 -20.16 15.12
CA TYR A 253 19.44 -19.00 14.61
C TYR A 253 20.86 -19.39 14.19
N GLU A 254 21.61 -20.09 15.04
CA GLU A 254 23.00 -20.48 14.73
C GLU A 254 23.07 -21.46 13.55
N LYS A 255 22.17 -22.44 13.49
CA LYS A 255 22.20 -23.53 12.51
C LYS A 255 21.70 -23.10 11.12
N ASN A 256 20.63 -22.31 11.08
CA ASN A 256 19.93 -21.98 9.83
C ASN A 256 20.26 -20.54 9.41
N ILE A 257 19.89 -19.56 10.22
CA ILE A 257 19.98 -18.13 9.83
C ILE A 257 21.43 -17.67 9.72
N LYS A 258 22.24 -17.85 10.77
CA LYS A 258 23.62 -17.36 10.80
C LYS A 258 24.50 -18.09 9.80
N LYS A 259 24.24 -19.38 9.58
CA LYS A 259 24.92 -20.17 8.55
C LYS A 259 24.55 -19.66 7.16
N GLU A 260 23.26 -19.41 6.91
CA GLU A 260 22.76 -18.88 5.64
C GLU A 260 23.30 -17.47 5.36
N LEU A 261 23.34 -16.59 6.35
CA LEU A 261 23.94 -15.25 6.25
C LEU A 261 25.44 -15.30 5.96
N LYS A 262 26.17 -16.20 6.63
CA LYS A 262 27.60 -16.42 6.37
C LYS A 262 27.85 -17.04 4.99
N SER A 263 27.00 -17.97 4.54
CA SER A 263 27.08 -18.49 3.17
C SER A 263 26.62 -17.47 2.12
N GLY A 264 25.68 -16.60 2.49
CA GLY A 264 25.08 -15.56 1.67
C GLY A 264 26.02 -14.38 1.41
N ALA A 265 27.11 -14.26 2.15
CA ALA A 265 28.24 -13.38 1.82
C ALA A 265 29.47 -14.14 1.29
N LYS A 266 29.43 -15.49 1.32
CA LYS A 266 30.56 -16.30 0.84
C LYS A 266 30.80 -15.98 -0.64
N TYR A 267 32.07 -15.74 -0.96
CA TYR A 267 32.53 -15.33 -2.28
C TYR A 267 32.09 -13.94 -2.75
N ILE A 268 31.46 -13.11 -1.92
CA ILE A 268 31.12 -11.73 -2.30
C ILE A 268 32.04 -10.75 -1.55
N ILE A 269 32.67 -9.85 -2.29
CA ILE A 269 33.57 -8.82 -1.78
C ILE A 269 32.99 -7.46 -2.10
N LYS A 270 32.91 -6.60 -1.09
CA LYS A 270 32.53 -5.19 -1.27
C LYS A 270 33.78 -4.37 -1.61
N ASN A 271 33.75 -3.68 -2.74
CA ASN A 271 34.83 -2.79 -3.19
C ASN A 271 34.68 -1.38 -2.57
N LYS A 272 35.74 -0.58 -2.67
CA LYS A 272 35.80 0.80 -2.14
C LYS A 272 34.71 1.72 -2.72
N HIS A 273 34.24 1.46 -3.94
CA HIS A 273 33.22 2.27 -4.62
C HIS A 273 31.77 1.81 -4.35
N ASN A 274 31.53 1.17 -3.20
CA ASN A 274 30.22 0.63 -2.82
C ASN A 274 29.63 -0.39 -3.82
N SER A 275 30.46 -0.99 -4.67
CA SER A 275 30.10 -2.06 -5.58
C SER A 275 30.52 -3.42 -5.02
N TYR A 276 29.98 -4.51 -5.56
CA TYR A 276 30.18 -5.88 -5.09
C TYR A 276 30.81 -6.72 -6.19
N ALA A 277 31.73 -7.62 -5.87
CA ALA A 277 32.30 -8.55 -6.82
C ALA A 277 32.24 -9.97 -6.26
N VAL A 278 32.01 -10.95 -7.11
CA VAL A 278 32.06 -12.36 -6.78
C VAL A 278 33.48 -12.87 -6.98
N LYS A 279 34.17 -13.25 -5.90
CA LYS A 279 35.52 -13.79 -5.90
C LYS A 279 35.57 -15.17 -5.26
N ARG A 280 36.06 -16.17 -6.00
CA ARG A 280 36.36 -17.51 -5.48
C ARG A 280 37.84 -17.82 -5.71
N HIS A 281 38.53 -18.22 -4.65
CA HIS A 281 39.88 -18.77 -4.74
C HIS A 281 39.80 -20.29 -4.62
N ASN A 282 40.42 -21.01 -5.54
CA ASN A 282 40.68 -22.44 -5.44
C ASN A 282 42.17 -22.72 -5.74
N SER A 283 42.66 -23.93 -5.46
CA SER A 283 44.06 -24.31 -5.68
C SER A 283 44.54 -24.10 -7.12
N SER A 284 43.66 -24.26 -8.10
CA SER A 284 43.98 -24.16 -9.53
C SER A 284 43.57 -22.83 -10.19
N MET A 285 42.72 -22.01 -9.56
CA MET A 285 42.18 -20.80 -10.20
C MET A 285 41.66 -19.78 -9.18
N THR A 286 41.95 -18.51 -9.43
CA THR A 286 41.22 -17.38 -8.84
C THR A 286 40.19 -16.88 -9.84
N PHE A 287 38.91 -17.07 -9.51
CA PHE A 287 37.81 -16.46 -10.24
C PHE A 287 37.49 -15.09 -9.62
N LEU A 288 37.46 -14.05 -10.43
CA LEU A 288 37.01 -12.72 -10.05
C LEU A 288 36.01 -12.22 -11.11
N SER A 289 34.76 -12.06 -10.72
CA SER A 289 33.75 -11.45 -11.57
C SER A 289 34.00 -9.95 -11.74
N LYS A 290 33.29 -9.33 -12.68
CA LYS A 290 33.13 -7.87 -12.68
C LYS A 290 32.43 -7.38 -11.41
N THR A 291 32.38 -6.06 -11.25
CA THR A 291 31.68 -5.41 -10.16
C THR A 291 30.19 -5.19 -10.49
N TYR A 292 29.33 -5.39 -9.50
CA TYR A 292 27.89 -5.19 -9.53
C TYR A 292 27.52 -4.01 -8.61
N PRO A 293 26.57 -3.15 -9.01
CA PRO A 293 26.13 -2.02 -8.20
C PRO A 293 25.43 -2.43 -6.90
N THR A 294 24.74 -3.58 -6.88
CA THR A 294 23.97 -4.04 -5.72
C THR A 294 24.46 -5.40 -5.20
N LEU A 295 24.23 -5.65 -3.90
CA LEU A 295 24.53 -6.94 -3.28
C LEU A 295 23.66 -8.04 -3.89
N GLU A 296 22.40 -7.74 -4.17
CA GLU A 296 21.44 -8.70 -4.74
C GLU A 296 21.88 -9.21 -6.12
N GLU A 297 22.37 -8.33 -6.99
CA GLU A 297 22.94 -8.75 -8.29
C GLU A 297 24.17 -9.65 -8.11
N ALA A 298 25.08 -9.28 -7.20
CA ALA A 298 26.25 -10.10 -6.92
C ALA A 298 25.86 -11.47 -6.33
N VAL A 299 24.81 -11.54 -5.49
CA VAL A 299 24.23 -12.79 -4.98
C VAL A 299 23.67 -13.64 -6.10
N LYS A 300 22.86 -13.06 -7.00
CA LYS A 300 22.31 -13.77 -8.17
C LYS A 300 23.42 -14.37 -9.04
N VAL A 301 24.47 -13.58 -9.33
CA VAL A 301 25.62 -14.09 -10.09
C VAL A 301 26.36 -15.18 -9.33
N ARG A 302 26.59 -15.01 -8.01
CA ARG A 302 27.25 -16.04 -7.21
C ARG A 302 26.47 -17.35 -7.26
N ASP A 303 25.17 -17.31 -7.02
CA ASP A 303 24.34 -18.53 -6.96
C ASP A 303 24.28 -19.24 -8.30
N ASP A 304 24.22 -18.47 -9.38
CA ASP A 304 24.30 -19.01 -10.74
C ASP A 304 25.68 -19.62 -11.03
N MET A 305 26.77 -19.00 -10.56
CA MET A 305 28.11 -19.57 -10.66
C MET A 305 28.25 -20.84 -9.83
N ILE A 306 27.70 -20.89 -8.63
CA ILE A 306 27.68 -22.11 -7.80
C ILE A 306 26.95 -23.23 -8.55
N LYS A 307 25.77 -22.92 -9.13
CA LYS A 307 24.97 -23.88 -9.90
C LYS A 307 25.74 -24.46 -11.10
N HIS A 308 26.60 -23.67 -11.74
CA HIS A 308 27.40 -24.10 -12.89
C HIS A 308 28.84 -24.45 -12.50
N ASN A 309 29.05 -24.91 -11.25
CA ASN A 309 30.35 -25.35 -10.74
C ASN A 309 31.50 -24.35 -10.95
N TRP A 310 31.18 -23.06 -11.03
CA TRP A 310 32.10 -21.96 -11.29
C TRP A 310 32.82 -22.06 -12.64
N ASP A 311 32.15 -22.61 -13.65
CA ASP A 311 32.62 -22.64 -15.02
C ASP A 311 32.87 -21.22 -15.55
N LYS A 312 34.13 -20.95 -15.89
CA LYS A 312 34.57 -19.65 -16.40
C LYS A 312 34.02 -19.37 -17.80
N GLU A 313 33.94 -20.38 -18.66
CA GLU A 313 33.45 -20.21 -20.03
C GLU A 313 31.97 -19.85 -20.02
N TYR A 314 31.20 -20.54 -19.17
CA TYR A 314 29.81 -20.19 -18.88
C TYR A 314 29.66 -18.72 -18.45
N TYR A 315 30.47 -18.27 -17.48
CA TYR A 315 30.43 -16.89 -17.01
C TYR A 315 30.74 -15.89 -18.12
N GLU A 316 31.77 -16.14 -18.92
CA GLU A 316 32.18 -15.23 -19.99
C GLU A 316 31.09 -15.14 -21.07
N LYS A 317 30.50 -16.27 -21.44
CA LYS A 317 29.40 -16.34 -22.39
C LYS A 317 28.17 -15.56 -21.91
N LYS A 318 27.75 -15.77 -20.67
CA LYS A 318 26.53 -15.18 -20.10
C LYS A 318 26.73 -13.73 -19.64
N TYR A 319 27.73 -13.47 -18.81
CA TYR A 319 27.85 -12.20 -18.09
C TYR A 319 28.86 -11.21 -18.69
N LYS A 320 29.86 -11.68 -19.45
CA LYS A 320 30.87 -10.80 -20.05
C LYS A 320 30.43 -10.30 -21.42
N ASN A 321 29.74 -11.15 -22.19
CA ASN A 321 29.34 -10.84 -23.56
C ASN A 321 27.91 -10.27 -23.70
N GLU A 322 26.96 -10.63 -22.82
CA GLU A 322 25.57 -10.13 -22.96
C GLU A 322 25.40 -8.71 -22.42
N ASP A 323 26.05 -8.37 -21.31
CA ASP A 323 25.83 -7.09 -20.61
C ASP A 323 26.37 -5.86 -21.32
N ASN A 324 27.18 -6.04 -22.36
CA ASN A 324 27.57 -4.96 -23.27
C ASN A 324 27.22 -5.29 -24.72
N LYS A 325 26.44 -6.36 -24.96
CA LYS A 325 25.93 -6.68 -26.30
C LYS A 325 25.17 -5.46 -26.81
N TYR A 326 25.49 -5.04 -28.02
CA TYR A 326 24.94 -3.85 -28.68
C TYR A 326 25.40 -2.50 -28.11
N LEU A 327 26.33 -2.45 -27.16
CA LEU A 327 26.89 -1.20 -26.63
C LEU A 327 28.28 -0.94 -27.21
N ILE A 328 28.44 0.17 -27.91
CA ILE A 328 29.71 0.62 -28.48
C ILE A 328 30.18 1.86 -27.73
N LYS A 329 31.34 1.79 -27.06
CA LYS A 329 31.96 2.95 -26.41
C LYS A 329 32.59 3.85 -27.48
N GLN A 330 32.14 5.09 -27.56
CA GLN A 330 32.61 6.08 -28.52
C GLN A 330 33.84 6.85 -27.99
N PRO A 331 34.67 7.42 -28.88
CA PRO A 331 35.63 8.45 -28.51
C PRO A 331 34.92 9.60 -27.79
N GLY A 332 35.43 10.00 -26.61
CA GLY A 332 34.76 10.99 -25.74
C GLY A 332 33.88 10.39 -24.63
N GLY A 333 33.93 9.07 -24.40
CA GLY A 333 33.36 8.43 -23.21
C GLY A 333 31.86 8.15 -23.26
N LYS A 334 31.20 8.48 -24.37
CA LYS A 334 29.78 8.18 -24.62
C LYS A 334 29.57 6.72 -25.02
N TYR A 335 28.35 6.23 -24.89
CA TYR A 335 27.98 4.85 -25.23
C TYR A 335 26.84 4.84 -26.25
N THR A 336 27.07 4.20 -27.40
CA THR A 336 26.07 4.03 -28.46
C THR A 336 25.41 2.67 -28.36
N VAL A 337 24.08 2.64 -28.38
CA VAL A 337 23.30 1.40 -28.51
C VAL A 337 23.09 1.14 -30.00
N SER A 338 23.62 0.04 -30.53
CA SER A 338 23.50 -0.33 -31.95
C SER A 338 23.39 -1.82 -32.17
N ARG A 339 22.52 -2.24 -33.10
CA ARG A 339 22.29 -3.64 -33.46
C ARG A 339 22.25 -3.82 -34.98
N SER A 340 22.78 -4.94 -35.47
CA SER A 340 22.65 -5.33 -36.88
C SER A 340 21.28 -5.97 -37.12
N ILE A 341 20.51 -5.42 -38.06
CA ILE A 341 19.20 -5.93 -38.49
C ILE A 341 19.24 -6.00 -40.02
N ASN A 342 19.02 -7.19 -40.57
CA ASN A 342 19.07 -7.46 -42.01
C ASN A 342 20.40 -7.00 -42.66
N GLY A 343 21.52 -7.31 -42.00
CA GLY A 343 22.86 -6.96 -42.48
C GLY A 343 23.25 -5.47 -42.33
N LYS A 344 22.34 -4.61 -41.85
CA LYS A 344 22.61 -3.19 -41.63
C LYS A 344 22.74 -2.89 -40.14
N THR A 345 23.84 -2.27 -39.73
CA THR A 345 24.03 -1.77 -38.37
C THR A 345 23.22 -0.51 -38.15
N LEU A 346 22.27 -0.57 -37.22
CA LEU A 346 21.35 0.53 -36.91
C LEU A 346 21.65 1.06 -35.50
N SER A 347 21.77 2.38 -35.37
CA SER A 347 21.98 3.06 -34.08
C SER A 347 20.65 3.48 -33.46
N PHE A 348 20.43 3.06 -32.21
CA PHE A 348 19.20 3.30 -31.46
C PHE A 348 19.35 4.42 -30.42
N GLY A 349 20.57 4.85 -30.13
CA GLY A 349 20.81 5.69 -28.96
C GLY A 349 22.29 6.05 -28.79
N THR A 350 22.59 7.25 -28.30
CA THR A 350 23.94 7.59 -27.80
C THR A 350 23.75 8.29 -26.46
N PHE A 351 24.40 7.78 -25.43
CA PHE A 351 24.17 8.15 -24.04
C PHE A 351 25.48 8.57 -23.37
N ASN A 352 25.38 9.40 -22.33
CA ASN A 352 26.56 9.92 -21.65
C ASN A 352 27.11 8.89 -20.65
N THR A 353 26.26 8.00 -20.14
CA THR A 353 26.66 6.96 -19.17
C THR A 353 26.37 5.55 -19.70
N LEU A 354 27.11 4.57 -19.18
CA LEU A 354 26.92 3.16 -19.53
C LEU A 354 25.54 2.65 -19.05
N ASP A 355 25.06 3.10 -17.90
CA ASP A 355 23.78 2.69 -17.34
C ASP A 355 22.59 3.21 -18.14
N GLU A 356 22.64 4.47 -18.61
CA GLU A 356 21.63 4.99 -19.56
C GLU A 356 21.57 4.15 -20.83
N ALA A 357 22.73 3.80 -21.38
CA ALA A 357 22.82 2.97 -22.58
C ALA A 357 22.29 1.54 -22.34
N ARG A 358 22.56 0.95 -21.17
CA ARG A 358 22.03 -0.37 -20.76
C ARG A 358 20.51 -0.35 -20.65
N LYS A 359 19.94 0.61 -19.90
CA LYS A 359 18.49 0.77 -19.76
C LYS A 359 17.82 0.92 -21.13
N HIS A 360 18.39 1.73 -22.01
CA HIS A 360 17.83 1.92 -23.35
C HIS A 360 17.95 0.65 -24.20
N ARG A 361 19.08 -0.07 -24.13
CA ARG A 361 19.25 -1.36 -24.80
C ARG A 361 18.22 -2.38 -24.30
N ASP A 362 18.03 -2.51 -23.00
CA ASP A 362 17.11 -3.49 -22.41
C ASP A 362 15.67 -3.20 -22.85
N PHE A 363 15.28 -1.92 -22.84
CA PHE A 363 14.02 -1.47 -23.44
C PHE A 363 13.91 -1.84 -24.93
N CYS A 364 14.99 -1.62 -25.71
CA CYS A 364 14.99 -2.01 -27.12
C CYS A 364 14.83 -3.53 -27.29
N GLN A 365 15.46 -4.32 -26.42
CA GLN A 365 15.40 -5.78 -26.47
C GLN A 365 14.00 -6.31 -26.14
N GLU A 366 13.35 -5.74 -25.12
CA GLU A 366 11.96 -6.07 -24.77
C GLU A 366 10.96 -5.72 -25.88
N ASN A 367 11.21 -4.64 -26.62
CA ASN A 367 10.35 -4.18 -27.72
C ASN A 367 10.82 -4.67 -29.10
N ASN A 368 11.55 -5.79 -29.14
CA ASN A 368 12.02 -6.43 -30.38
C ASN A 368 12.76 -5.48 -31.35
N TRP A 369 13.39 -4.43 -30.82
CA TRP A 369 14.16 -3.43 -31.55
C TRP A 369 13.38 -2.71 -32.65
N ASP A 370 12.08 -2.53 -32.42
CA ASP A 370 11.19 -1.84 -33.35
C ASP A 370 11.50 -0.33 -33.47
N ASP A 371 10.75 0.37 -34.32
CA ASP A 371 10.95 1.82 -34.55
C ASP A 371 10.60 2.69 -33.34
N THR A 372 9.86 2.18 -32.34
CA THR A 372 9.55 2.93 -31.12
C THR A 372 10.82 3.24 -30.33
N CYS A 373 11.80 2.35 -30.42
CA CYS A 373 13.12 2.45 -29.82
C CYS A 373 13.97 3.60 -30.39
N ARG A 374 13.73 3.99 -31.65
CA ARG A 374 14.42 5.12 -32.31
C ARG A 374 13.70 6.44 -32.09
N LYS A 375 12.37 6.41 -32.03
CA LYS A 375 11.53 7.60 -31.91
C LYS A 375 11.67 8.28 -30.54
N THR A 376 12.10 7.57 -29.51
CA THR A 376 12.43 8.16 -28.20
C THR A 376 13.47 9.27 -28.31
N LYS A 377 14.45 9.19 -29.23
CA LYS A 377 15.50 10.21 -29.38
C LYS A 377 14.99 11.60 -29.80
N ARG A 378 13.92 11.68 -30.59
CA ARG A 378 13.46 12.98 -31.15
C ARG A 378 12.63 13.81 -30.18
N ASN A 379 12.01 13.18 -29.18
CA ASN A 379 11.21 13.90 -28.18
C ASN A 379 11.85 13.95 -26.79
N ASN A 380 13.02 13.33 -26.60
CA ASN A 380 13.56 13.12 -25.26
C ASN A 380 14.93 13.76 -25.02
N HIS A 381 14.89 15.04 -24.66
CA HIS A 381 15.50 15.51 -23.41
C HIS A 381 14.74 14.95 -22.17
N VAL A 382 14.19 13.73 -22.27
CA VAL A 382 13.53 12.93 -21.22
C VAL A 382 14.57 11.92 -20.72
N THR A 383 15.70 12.45 -20.24
CA THR A 383 16.43 11.86 -19.11
C THR A 383 16.14 12.60 -17.82
N LYS A 384 15.21 13.58 -17.81
CA LYS A 384 14.40 13.77 -16.61
C LYS A 384 13.52 12.53 -16.53
N ASP A 385 13.88 11.63 -15.61
CA ASP A 385 13.04 10.59 -15.04
C ASP A 385 11.57 10.78 -15.43
N LYS A 386 10.89 9.77 -15.96
CA LYS A 386 9.41 9.84 -16.08
C LYS A 386 8.78 10.27 -14.74
N HIS A 387 9.43 9.89 -13.64
CA HIS A 387 9.17 10.30 -12.25
C HIS A 387 9.53 11.75 -11.90
N LEU A 388 9.94 12.60 -12.84
CA LEU A 388 10.17 14.03 -12.64
C LEU A 388 9.35 14.89 -13.61
N LYS A 389 8.48 14.27 -14.42
CA LYS A 389 7.53 15.01 -15.23
C LYS A 389 6.71 15.90 -14.28
N TYR A 390 6.67 17.21 -14.56
CA TYR A 390 6.00 18.24 -13.75
C TYR A 390 6.70 18.63 -12.44
N ILE A 391 7.93 18.17 -12.21
CA ILE A 391 8.73 18.52 -11.03
C ILE A 391 10.02 19.22 -11.47
N THR A 392 10.34 20.35 -10.86
CA THR A 392 11.60 21.05 -11.06
C THR A 392 12.26 21.39 -9.74
N HIS A 393 13.58 21.23 -9.65
CA HIS A 393 14.34 21.59 -8.46
C HIS A 393 14.75 23.07 -8.53
N ASP A 394 14.20 23.88 -7.62
CA ASP A 394 14.64 25.26 -7.38
C ASP A 394 15.92 25.20 -6.52
N LYS A 395 17.07 25.34 -7.19
CA LYS A 395 18.39 25.25 -6.57
C LYS A 395 18.65 26.36 -5.56
N THR A 396 18.04 27.52 -5.72
CA THR A 396 18.25 28.68 -4.82
C THR A 396 17.57 28.44 -3.48
N LYS A 397 16.38 27.83 -3.51
CA LYS A 397 15.61 27.52 -2.30
C LYS A 397 15.85 26.11 -1.77
N LEU A 398 16.59 25.29 -2.50
CA LEU A 398 16.77 23.85 -2.25
C LEU A 398 15.41 23.13 -2.09
N LYS A 399 14.44 23.46 -2.95
CA LYS A 399 13.07 22.92 -2.90
C LYS A 399 12.64 22.35 -4.23
N TYR A 400 11.69 21.42 -4.20
CA TYR A 400 11.09 20.82 -5.37
C TYR A 400 9.75 21.50 -5.67
N VAL A 401 9.60 22.00 -6.89
CA VAL A 401 8.42 22.71 -7.40
C VAL A 401 7.59 21.75 -8.23
N VAL A 402 6.30 21.61 -7.91
CA VAL A 402 5.34 20.88 -8.75
C VAL A 402 4.56 21.88 -9.60
N HIS A 403 4.61 21.73 -10.93
CA HIS A 403 3.93 22.62 -11.86
C HIS A 403 3.49 21.92 -13.14
N LYS A 404 2.40 22.40 -13.76
CA LYS A 404 1.93 21.89 -15.06
C LYS A 404 1.27 22.99 -15.89
N MET A 405 1.36 22.87 -17.20
CA MET A 405 0.57 23.66 -18.13
C MET A 405 -0.88 23.15 -18.16
N VAL A 406 -1.82 23.96 -17.69
CA VAL A 406 -3.26 23.67 -17.65
C VAL A 406 -3.96 24.75 -18.46
N ASN A 407 -4.71 24.35 -19.51
CA ASN A 407 -5.38 25.28 -20.43
C ASN A 407 -4.43 26.36 -21.01
N GLY A 408 -3.21 25.95 -21.40
CA GLY A 408 -2.20 26.85 -21.96
C GLY A 408 -1.50 27.78 -20.95
N LYS A 409 -1.88 27.74 -19.66
CA LYS A 409 -1.26 28.54 -18.60
C LYS A 409 -0.46 27.66 -17.66
N PHE A 410 0.72 28.12 -17.29
CA PHE A 410 1.56 27.44 -16.32
C PHE A 410 0.99 27.61 -14.92
N THR A 411 0.59 26.50 -14.30
CA THR A 411 -0.04 26.48 -12.97
C THR A 411 0.91 25.84 -11.98
N TYR A 412 1.09 26.50 -10.83
CA TYR A 412 1.97 26.07 -9.75
C TYR A 412 1.15 25.42 -8.63
N PHE A 413 1.59 24.23 -8.19
CA PHE A 413 0.90 23.39 -7.22
C PHE A 413 1.73 23.16 -5.95
N GLY A 414 2.62 24.09 -5.59
CA GLY A 414 3.37 24.05 -4.34
C GLY A 414 4.87 23.77 -4.48
N THR A 415 5.58 24.03 -3.38
CA THR A 415 6.98 23.66 -3.17
C THR A 415 7.09 22.71 -2.00
N TYR A 416 7.98 21.75 -2.14
CA TYR A 416 8.19 20.65 -1.20
C TYR A 416 9.66 20.56 -0.84
N ASN A 417 9.94 20.10 0.39
CA ASN A 417 11.31 20.05 0.89
C ASN A 417 12.06 18.84 0.33
N THR A 418 11.33 17.77 0.02
CA THR A 418 11.91 16.53 -0.53
C THR A 418 11.33 16.20 -1.90
N LEU A 419 12.10 15.45 -2.69
CA LEU A 419 11.63 14.95 -3.98
C LEU A 419 10.44 13.99 -3.79
N GLU A 420 10.46 13.18 -2.74
CA GLU A 420 9.41 12.21 -2.44
C GLU A 420 8.06 12.87 -2.15
N GLU A 421 8.05 13.96 -1.38
CA GLU A 421 6.84 14.77 -1.15
C GLU A 421 6.29 15.35 -2.46
N ALA A 422 7.18 15.92 -3.29
CA ALA A 422 6.80 16.47 -4.59
C ALA A 422 6.23 15.38 -5.52
N MET A 423 6.78 14.17 -5.48
CA MET A 423 6.29 13.01 -6.24
C MET A 423 4.90 12.59 -5.77
N LYS A 424 4.69 12.43 -4.45
CA LYS A 424 3.37 12.08 -3.87
C LYS A 424 2.29 13.07 -4.31
N ILE A 425 2.57 14.37 -4.21
CA ILE A 425 1.60 15.39 -4.65
C ILE A 425 1.41 15.39 -6.15
N ARG A 426 2.46 15.24 -6.95
CA ARG A 426 2.32 15.11 -8.40
C ARG A 426 1.42 13.92 -8.77
N ASP A 427 1.63 12.75 -8.19
CA ASP A 427 0.85 11.56 -8.51
C ASP A 427 -0.62 11.74 -8.15
N LEU A 428 -0.89 12.32 -6.98
CA LEU A 428 -2.25 12.69 -6.57
C LEU A 428 -2.90 13.69 -7.55
N LEU A 429 -2.15 14.71 -7.99
CA LEU A 429 -2.62 15.68 -9.00
C LEU A 429 -2.85 15.00 -10.35
N VAL A 430 -2.04 14.02 -10.74
CA VAL A 430 -2.25 13.25 -11.98
C VAL A 430 -3.55 12.45 -11.91
N GLU A 431 -3.81 11.79 -10.78
CA GLU A 431 -5.03 11.03 -10.52
C GLU A 431 -6.28 11.93 -10.58
N HIS A 432 -6.18 13.16 -10.06
CA HIS A 432 -7.28 14.12 -10.02
C HIS A 432 -7.27 15.10 -11.20
N GLU A 433 -6.71 14.69 -12.34
CA GLU A 433 -6.65 15.47 -13.59
C GLU A 433 -6.11 16.91 -13.43
N TRP A 434 -5.31 17.15 -12.40
CA TRP A 434 -4.73 18.45 -12.02
C TRP A 434 -5.76 19.49 -11.60
N ASP A 435 -6.84 19.04 -10.96
CA ASP A 435 -7.86 19.90 -10.36
C ASP A 435 -7.26 20.76 -9.22
N LYS A 436 -7.28 22.08 -9.44
CA LYS A 436 -6.73 23.06 -8.51
C LYS A 436 -7.60 23.23 -7.26
N GLU A 437 -8.92 23.08 -7.37
CA GLU A 437 -9.84 23.21 -6.25
C GLU A 437 -9.67 22.04 -5.28
N TYR A 438 -9.57 20.82 -5.82
CA TYR A 438 -9.26 19.62 -5.03
C TYR A 438 -7.95 19.77 -4.24
N TYR A 439 -6.89 20.22 -4.90
CA TYR A 439 -5.60 20.43 -4.23
C TYR A 439 -5.65 21.49 -3.11
N GLN A 440 -6.48 22.53 -3.29
CA GLN A 440 -6.66 23.57 -2.28
C GLN A 440 -7.39 23.03 -1.04
N GLN A 441 -8.43 22.22 -1.22
CA GLN A 441 -9.12 21.52 -0.12
C GLN A 441 -8.18 20.57 0.64
N LEU A 442 -7.26 19.91 -0.08
CA LEU A 442 -6.27 19.02 0.52
C LEU A 442 -5.23 19.76 1.36
N LYS A 443 -4.97 21.04 1.04
CA LYS A 443 -4.11 21.90 1.86
C LYS A 443 -4.80 22.39 3.12
N GLU A 444 -6.10 22.64 3.06
CA GLU A 444 -6.90 23.17 4.17
C GLU A 444 -7.30 22.09 5.19
N SER A 445 -7.21 20.82 4.81
CA SER A 445 -7.47 19.66 5.67
C SER A 445 -6.23 19.17 6.46
N LYS A 446 -5.09 19.84 6.30
CA LYS A 446 -3.86 19.61 7.08
C LYS A 446 -3.61 20.78 8.01
#